data_AF-A0A968FSN3-F1
#
_entry.id   AF-A0A968FSN3-F1
#
_cell.length_a   1.000
_cell.length_b   1.000
_cell.length_c   1.000
_cell.angle_alpha   90.00
_cell.angle_beta   90.00
_cell.angle_gamma   90.00
#
_symmetry.space_group_name_H-M   'P 1'
#
loop_
_entity.id
_entity.type
_entity.pdbx_description
1 polymer ?
#
loop_
_entity_poly.entity_id
_entity_poly.type
_entity_poly.pdbx_seq_one_letter_code
_entity_poly.pdbx_strand_id
1 'polypeptide(L)' 'GNDISDPLKLKVEGIPKFKGYPGVSRGMKAIRIEEVIERQG' A
#
# COMPACT_ATOMS: atom_id res chain seq x y z
N GLY A 1 -3.17 11.23 -16.51
CA GLY A 1 -3.64 10.82 -15.18
C GLY A 1 -2.44 10.76 -14.28
N ASN A 2 -2.55 11.16 -13.01
CA ASN A 2 -1.44 11.00 -12.07
C ASN A 2 -1.26 9.51 -11.81
N ASP A 3 -0.45 8.85 -12.65
CA ASP A 3 0.03 7.50 -12.40
C ASP A 3 0.91 7.59 -11.17
N ILE A 4 0.31 7.26 -10.03
CA ILE A 4 0.98 7.24 -8.74
C ILE A 4 2.01 6.12 -8.82
N SER A 5 3.21 6.49 -9.24
CA SER A 5 4.39 5.61 -9.28
C SER A 5 4.98 5.45 -7.88
N ASP A 6 4.59 6.32 -6.95
CA ASP A 6 5.09 6.32 -5.58
C ASP A 6 4.33 5.33 -4.68
N PRO A 7 5.02 4.70 -3.72
CA PRO A 7 4.39 3.80 -2.78
C PRO A 7 3.42 4.55 -1.85
N LEU A 8 2.22 4.00 -1.70
CA LEU A 8 1.17 4.49 -0.83
C LEU A 8 1.32 3.93 0.58
N LYS A 9 1.07 4.79 1.59
CA LYS A 9 0.97 4.36 2.99
C LYS A 9 -0.43 3.81 3.27
N LEU A 10 -0.49 2.52 3.61
CA LEU A 10 -1.73 1.82 3.94
C LEU A 10 -1.95 1.82 5.45
N LYS A 11 -3.20 2.10 5.83
CA LYS A 11 -3.65 2.13 7.22
C LYS A 11 -4.70 1.05 7.45
N VAL A 12 -4.61 0.37 8.60
CA VAL A 12 -5.66 -0.51 9.11
C VAL A 12 -6.26 0.19 10.31
N GLU A 13 -7.57 0.47 10.28
CA GLU A 13 -8.27 1.19 11.36
C GLU A 13 -7.59 2.53 11.73
N GLY A 14 -7.08 3.25 10.73
CA GLY A 14 -6.39 4.53 10.94
C GLY A 14 -4.92 4.44 11.34
N ILE A 15 -4.40 3.25 11.65
CA ILE A 15 -3.00 3.02 12.03
C ILE A 15 -2.20 2.61 10.78
N PRO A 16 -1.14 3.35 10.38
CA PRO A 16 -0.25 2.95 9.29
C PRO A 16 0.42 1.61 9.58
N LYS A 17 0.33 0.64 8.64
CA LYS A 17 0.93 -0.70 8.79
C LYS A 17 1.71 -1.18 7.57
N PHE A 18 1.48 -0.64 6.38
CA PHE A 18 2.15 -1.12 5.17
C PHE A 18 2.50 0.02 4.21
N LYS A 19 3.48 -0.23 3.34
CA LYS A 19 3.70 0.55 2.11
C LYS A 19 3.55 -0.36 0.90
N GLY A 20 2.94 0.16 -0.15
CA GLY A 20 2.75 -0.61 -1.37
C GLY A 20 2.31 0.22 -2.57
N TYR A 21 2.36 -0.40 -3.75
CA TYR A 21 2.05 0.28 -5.01
C TYR A 21 0.66 -0.10 -5.50
N PRO A 22 -0.11 0.85 -6.03
CA PRO A 22 -1.37 0.54 -6.67
C PRO A 22 -1.15 -0.29 -7.94
N GLY A 23 -2.06 -1.22 -8.21
CA GLY A 23 -2.00 -2.07 -9.39
C GLY A 23 -3.31 -2.79 -9.66
N VAL A 24 -3.23 -3.79 -10.54
CA VAL A 24 -4.36 -4.65 -10.89
C VAL A 24 -3.95 -6.11 -10.67
N SER A 25 -4.80 -6.87 -9.97
CA SER A 25 -4.64 -8.32 -9.79
C SER A 25 -5.95 -9.00 -10.17
N ARG A 26 -5.88 -9.95 -11.12
CA ARG A 26 -7.05 -10.70 -11.63
C ARG A 26 -8.20 -9.79 -12.08
N GLY A 27 -7.88 -8.68 -12.74
CA GLY A 27 -8.85 -7.70 -13.23
C GLY A 27 -9.40 -6.74 -12.16
N MET A 28 -8.98 -6.85 -10.90
CA MET A 28 -9.43 -5.99 -9.81
C MET A 28 -8.33 -5.04 -9.34
N LYS A 29 -8.71 -3.85 -8.86
CA LYS A 29 -7.77 -2.92 -8.22
C LYS A 29 -7.20 -3.56 -6.96
N ALA A 30 -5.87 -3.55 -6.85
CA ALA A 30 -5.15 -4.15 -5.73
C ALA A 30 -3.95 -3.28 -5.34
N ILE A 31 -3.39 -3.54 -4.17
CA ILE A 31 -2.12 -2.95 -3.73
C ILE A 31 -1.09 -4.05 -3.57
N ARG A 32 0.07 -3.92 -4.21
CA ARG A 32 1.22 -4.80 -3.98
C ARG A 32 1.99 -4.30 -2.76
N ILE A 33 2.00 -5.08 -1.68
CA ILE A 33 2.75 -4.76 -0.46
C ILE A 33 4.25 -4.94 -0.72
N GLU A 34 5.05 -3.93 -0.37
CA GLU A 34 6.52 -3.96 -0.41
C GLU A 34 7.12 -4.03 1.00
N GLU A 35 6.54 -3.28 1.95
CA GLU A 35 7.10 -3.14 3.29
C GLU A 35 5.98 -3.25 4.34
N VAL A 36 6.29 -3.96 5.43
CA VAL A 36 5.51 -3.93 6.66
C VAL A 36 6.13 -2.88 7.58
N ILE A 37 5.34 -1.91 7.99
CA ILE A 37 5.76 -0.90 8.97
C ILE A 37 5.64 -1.56 10.34
N GLU A 38 6.76 -2.11 10.83
CA GLU A 38 6.81 -2.63 12.19
C GLU A 38 6.62 -1.50 13.19
N ARG A 39 5.81 -1.76 14.22
CA ARG A 39 5.66 -0.85 15.35
C ARG A 39 6.93 -1.00 16.18
N GLN A 40 7.84 -0.03 16.11
CA GLN A 40 8.90 0.07 17.11
C GLN A 40 8.21 0.20 18.47
N GLY A 41 8.44 -0.81 19.31
CA GLY A 41 7.94 -0.88 20.68
C GLY A 41 8.54 0.19 21.57
#